data_AF-A0A537RAM5-F1
#
_entry.id   AF-A0A537RAM5-F1
#
_cell.length_a   1.000
_cell.length_b   1.000
_cell.length_c   1.000
_cell.angle_alpha   90.00
_cell.angle_beta   90.00
_cell.angle_gamma   90.00
#
_symmetry.space_group_name_H-M   'P 1'
#
loop_
_entity.id
_entity.type
_entity.pdbx_description
1 polymer ?
#
loop_
_entity_poly.entity_id
_entity_poly.type
_entity_poly.pdbx_seq_one_letter_code
_entity_poly.pdbx_strand_id
1 'polypeptide(L)'
;MIGSRQPQSSQTGASSRQARYPPALAGSFNPQFGLDGPAERWHSHRERLHEQVCREGFDPKLNSFVQSYGAQQLDASLLLLPLVGFLPADDPRIEGTVATIERSLLKDGFVARYNTGSTVDGLPGDEGAFLACSFWLADNYILQGRHDDARALFDRLLAVRNDVGLLAEEYDPGARRQVGNFPQAFSHVALINTAHNLTRAYGPAQHRAESKETIGHNIDAGEQPA
;
A
#
# COMPACT_ATOMS: atom_id res chain seq x y z
N MET A 1 -3.51 -36.84 -46.11
CA MET A 1 -2.39 -36.57 -45.18
C MET A 1 -2.37 -35.09 -44.88
N ILE A 2 -2.56 -34.73 -43.60
CA ILE A 2 -2.10 -33.51 -42.91
C ILE A 2 -2.61 -32.17 -43.51
N GLY A 3 -3.57 -31.44 -42.95
CA GLY A 3 -3.81 -31.16 -41.53
C GLY A 3 -3.53 -29.68 -41.26
N SER A 4 -4.51 -28.82 -41.57
CA SER A 4 -4.54 -27.37 -41.34
C SER A 4 -4.42 -27.04 -39.85
N ARG A 5 -3.32 -26.41 -39.42
CA ARG A 5 -3.13 -25.91 -38.06
C ARG A 5 -3.56 -24.46 -37.95
N GLN A 6 -4.57 -24.21 -37.13
CA GLN A 6 -4.86 -22.88 -36.59
C GLN A 6 -3.83 -22.49 -35.52
N PRO A 7 -3.56 -21.19 -35.32
CA PRO A 7 -2.73 -20.72 -34.22
C PRO A 7 -3.48 -20.85 -32.90
N GLN A 8 -2.93 -21.62 -31.97
CA GLN A 8 -3.42 -21.70 -30.59
C GLN A 8 -3.04 -20.42 -29.84
N SER A 9 -4.06 -19.69 -29.39
CA SER A 9 -3.94 -18.64 -28.40
C SER A 9 -3.50 -19.24 -27.06
N SER A 10 -2.28 -18.94 -26.62
CA SER A 10 -1.80 -19.27 -25.29
C SER A 10 -2.47 -18.34 -24.26
N GLN A 11 -3.59 -18.78 -23.70
CA GLN A 11 -4.11 -18.24 -22.45
C GLN A 11 -3.20 -18.69 -21.31
N THR A 12 -2.23 -17.86 -20.94
CA THR A 12 -1.54 -17.97 -19.65
C THR A 12 -2.52 -17.52 -18.58
N GLY A 13 -3.22 -18.47 -17.97
CA GLY A 13 -4.07 -18.23 -16.81
C GLY A 13 -3.24 -17.73 -15.63
N ALA A 14 -3.35 -16.44 -15.33
CA ALA A 14 -2.94 -15.89 -14.06
C ALA A 14 -3.83 -16.53 -12.98
N SER A 15 -3.24 -17.45 -12.21
CA SER A 15 -3.88 -18.05 -11.04
C SER A 15 -3.98 -16.98 -9.95
N SER A 16 -5.07 -16.22 -9.97
CA SER A 16 -5.47 -15.38 -8.84
C SER A 16 -5.81 -16.30 -7.68
N ARG A 17 -4.87 -16.45 -6.74
CA ARG A 17 -5.14 -17.07 -5.44
C ARG A 17 -5.97 -16.07 -4.63
N GLN A 18 -7.28 -16.08 -4.87
CA GLN A 18 -8.23 -15.56 -3.90
C GLN A 18 -7.90 -16.21 -2.55
N ALA A 19 -7.69 -15.39 -1.52
CA ALA A 19 -7.54 -15.84 -0.15
C ALA A 19 -8.86 -16.54 0.27
N ARG A 20 -8.94 -17.85 0.04
CA ARG A 20 -10.04 -18.67 0.52
C ARG A 20 -9.83 -18.87 2.02
N TYR A 21 -10.63 -18.19 2.82
CA TYR A 21 -10.81 -18.57 4.21
C TYR A 21 -11.40 -19.99 4.25
N PRO A 22 -10.87 -20.90 5.10
CA PRO A 22 -11.47 -22.22 5.26
C PRO A 22 -12.92 -22.09 5.77
N PRO A 23 -13.84 -22.99 5.37
CA PRO A 23 -15.20 -22.97 5.88
C PRO A 23 -15.17 -23.14 7.41
N ALA A 24 -15.83 -22.21 8.11
CA ALA A 24 -15.96 -22.27 9.57
C ALA A 24 -16.70 -23.56 9.96
N LEU A 25 -16.19 -24.27 10.96
CA LEU A 25 -17.01 -25.24 11.70
C LEU A 25 -18.09 -24.45 12.41
N ALA A 26 -19.35 -24.78 12.13
CA ALA A 26 -20.53 -24.07 12.63
C ALA A 26 -20.40 -23.77 14.15
N GLY A 27 -20.40 -22.47 14.50
CA GLY A 27 -20.50 -22.00 15.89
C GLY A 27 -19.22 -21.52 16.59
N SER A 28 -18.02 -21.68 16.00
CA SER A 28 -16.78 -21.18 16.63
C SER A 28 -16.24 -19.91 15.96
N PHE A 29 -15.98 -18.87 16.75
CA PHE A 29 -15.37 -17.61 16.29
C PHE A 29 -13.94 -17.80 15.81
N ASN A 30 -13.23 -18.74 16.42
CA ASN A 30 -11.92 -19.16 15.98
C ASN A 30 -11.69 -20.64 16.37
N PRO A 31 -11.81 -21.58 15.41
CA PRO A 31 -11.56 -22.99 15.68
C PRO A 31 -10.13 -23.29 16.16
N GLN A 32 -9.19 -22.33 16.05
CA GLN A 32 -7.83 -22.46 16.59
C GLN A 32 -7.74 -22.22 18.10
N PHE A 33 -8.63 -21.41 18.69
CA PHE A 33 -8.59 -21.09 20.12
C PHE A 33 -9.73 -21.68 20.94
N GLY A 34 -10.68 -22.37 20.29
CA GLY A 34 -11.79 -23.05 20.97
C GLY A 34 -12.70 -22.09 21.77
N LEU A 35 -12.73 -20.81 21.39
CA LEU A 35 -13.55 -19.80 22.05
C LEU A 35 -14.94 -19.74 21.41
N ASP A 36 -15.96 -19.79 22.26
CA ASP A 36 -17.35 -19.59 21.86
C ASP A 36 -17.62 -18.12 21.53
N GLY A 37 -18.52 -17.88 20.56
CA GLY A 37 -18.94 -16.53 20.19
C GLY A 37 -20.01 -16.56 19.09
N PRO A 38 -20.74 -15.46 18.87
CA PRO A 38 -21.79 -15.40 17.85
C PRO A 38 -21.19 -15.25 16.43
N ALA A 39 -20.36 -16.20 16.01
CA ALA A 39 -19.59 -16.18 14.77
C ALA A 39 -20.47 -15.94 13.53
N GLU A 40 -21.58 -16.68 13.41
CA GLU A 40 -22.55 -16.51 12.31
C GLU A 40 -23.12 -15.10 12.24
N ARG A 41 -23.46 -14.52 13.40
CA ARG A 41 -23.96 -13.14 13.47
C ARG A 41 -22.91 -12.15 12.99
N TRP A 42 -21.65 -12.34 13.38
CA TRP A 42 -20.54 -11.47 12.95
C TRP A 42 -20.23 -11.63 11.47
N HIS A 43 -20.27 -12.85 10.91
CA HIS A 43 -20.11 -13.08 9.49
C HIS A 43 -21.21 -12.41 8.67
N SER A 44 -22.47 -12.58 9.07
CA SER A 44 -23.60 -11.93 8.41
C SER A 44 -23.50 -10.40 8.46
N HIS A 45 -23.10 -9.81 9.60
CA HIS A 45 -22.89 -8.36 9.67
C HIS A 45 -21.70 -7.89 8.84
N ARG A 46 -20.60 -8.64 8.82
CA ARG A 46 -19.42 -8.34 7.99
C ARG A 46 -19.80 -8.31 6.51
N GLU A 47 -20.54 -9.31 6.03
CA GLU A 47 -20.99 -9.39 4.64
C GLU A 47 -21.88 -8.20 4.27
N ARG A 48 -22.88 -7.91 5.11
CA ARG A 48 -23.79 -6.79 4.89
C ARG A 48 -23.08 -5.44 4.90
N LEU A 49 -22.13 -5.24 5.81
CA LEU A 49 -21.32 -4.02 5.86
C LEU A 49 -20.37 -3.91 4.67
N HIS A 50 -19.73 -5.01 4.26
CA HIS A 50 -18.86 -5.05 3.10
C HIS A 50 -19.63 -4.67 1.81
N GLU A 51 -20.79 -5.27 1.58
CA GLU A 51 -21.67 -4.92 0.46
C GLU A 51 -22.12 -3.46 0.50
N GLN A 52 -22.50 -2.96 1.68
CA GLN A 52 -22.90 -1.57 1.84
C GLN A 52 -21.76 -0.60 1.53
N VAL A 53 -20.57 -0.81 2.11
CA VAL A 53 -19.40 0.04 1.86
C VAL A 53 -19.02 0.02 0.38
N CYS A 54 -19.04 -1.15 -0.27
CA CYS A 54 -18.78 -1.26 -1.71
C CYS A 54 -19.79 -0.47 -2.57
N ARG A 55 -21.05 -0.43 -2.15
CA ARG A 55 -22.14 0.24 -2.90
C ARG A 55 -22.18 1.75 -2.65
N GLU A 56 -22.00 2.17 -1.40
CA GLU A 56 -22.25 3.55 -0.96
C GLU A 56 -20.95 4.35 -0.78
N GLY A 57 -19.82 3.67 -0.59
CA GLY A 57 -18.51 4.30 -0.38
C GLY A 57 -17.63 4.38 -1.63
N PHE A 58 -18.03 3.76 -2.75
CA PHE A 58 -17.29 3.83 -4.01
C PHE A 58 -17.97 4.80 -4.99
N ASP A 59 -17.23 5.79 -5.47
CA ASP A 59 -17.69 6.70 -6.51
C ASP A 59 -17.16 6.24 -7.89
N PRO A 60 -18.03 5.75 -8.79
CA PRO A 60 -17.61 5.27 -10.11
C PRO A 60 -17.16 6.40 -11.04
N LYS A 61 -17.52 7.66 -10.79
CA LYS A 61 -17.05 8.81 -11.58
C LYS A 61 -15.62 9.19 -11.21
N LEU A 62 -15.29 9.12 -9.91
CA LEU A 62 -13.92 9.30 -9.43
C LEU A 62 -13.07 8.04 -9.64
N ASN A 63 -13.71 6.89 -9.85
CA ASN A 63 -13.09 5.57 -9.83
C ASN A 63 -12.30 5.33 -8.54
N SER A 64 -12.91 5.68 -7.40
CA SER A 64 -12.25 5.64 -6.09
C SER A 64 -13.27 5.45 -4.98
N PHE A 65 -12.85 4.81 -3.88
CA PHE A 65 -13.54 5.02 -2.61
C PHE A 65 -13.43 6.48 -2.16
N VAL A 66 -14.39 6.94 -1.36
CA VAL A 66 -14.46 8.30 -0.82
C VAL A 66 -14.41 8.28 0.72
N GLN A 67 -14.04 9.42 1.32
CA GLN A 67 -13.83 9.57 2.76
C GLN A 67 -15.04 9.16 3.62
N SER A 68 -16.25 9.47 3.14
CA SER A 68 -17.50 9.09 3.79
C SER A 68 -18.64 8.99 2.77
N TYR A 69 -19.74 8.34 3.12
CA TYR A 69 -20.86 8.15 2.20
C TYR A 69 -21.44 9.50 1.72
N GLY A 70 -21.61 9.62 0.41
CA GLY A 70 -22.10 10.84 -0.23
C GLY A 70 -21.07 11.97 -0.34
N ALA A 71 -19.85 11.78 0.16
CA ALA A 71 -18.75 12.73 -0.04
C ALA A 71 -18.15 12.60 -1.46
N GLN A 72 -17.41 13.63 -1.87
CA GLN A 72 -16.58 13.62 -3.09
C GLN A 72 -15.08 13.76 -2.78
N GLN A 73 -14.75 13.84 -1.48
CA GLN A 73 -13.40 14.00 -0.98
C GLN A 73 -12.74 12.64 -0.74
N LEU A 74 -11.42 12.59 -0.94
CA LEU A 74 -10.59 11.46 -0.57
C LEU A 74 -10.00 11.64 0.82
N ASP A 75 -9.63 10.52 1.43
CA ASP A 75 -8.80 10.45 2.62
C ASP A 75 -7.77 9.34 2.43
N ALA A 76 -6.52 9.56 2.84
CA ALA A 76 -5.45 8.60 2.69
C ALA A 76 -5.66 7.31 3.52
N SER A 77 -6.55 7.34 4.51
CA SER A 77 -6.99 6.12 5.22
C SER A 77 -7.63 5.07 4.30
N LEU A 78 -8.08 5.45 3.10
CA LEU A 78 -8.56 4.51 2.09
C LEU A 78 -7.46 3.53 1.61
N LEU A 79 -6.17 3.90 1.76
CA LEU A 79 -5.05 3.00 1.51
C LEU A 79 -5.03 1.80 2.47
N LEU A 80 -5.73 1.87 3.61
CA LEU A 80 -5.83 0.74 4.54
C LEU A 80 -6.76 -0.37 4.04
N LEU A 81 -7.67 -0.09 3.10
CA LEU A 81 -8.66 -1.08 2.62
C LEU A 81 -8.00 -2.42 2.20
N PRO A 82 -6.99 -2.46 1.31
CA PRO A 82 -6.33 -3.71 0.99
C PRO A 82 -5.40 -4.21 2.12
N LEU A 83 -4.81 -3.32 2.92
CA LEU A 83 -3.89 -3.69 4.01
C LEU A 83 -4.59 -4.47 5.14
N VAL A 84 -5.87 -4.17 5.39
CA VAL A 84 -6.69 -4.91 6.38
C VAL A 84 -7.51 -6.05 5.76
N GLY A 85 -7.34 -6.30 4.45
CA GLY A 85 -8.04 -7.37 3.73
C GLY A 85 -9.52 -7.07 3.45
N PHE A 86 -9.92 -5.81 3.35
CA PHE A 86 -11.28 -5.43 2.95
C PHE A 86 -11.57 -5.82 1.50
N LEU A 87 -10.64 -5.51 0.58
CA LEU A 87 -10.66 -5.96 -0.82
C LEU A 87 -9.24 -6.36 -1.25
N PRO A 88 -9.10 -7.28 -2.23
CA PRO A 88 -7.80 -7.60 -2.83
C PRO A 88 -7.12 -6.37 -3.43
N ALA A 89 -5.79 -6.32 -3.41
CA ALA A 89 -5.03 -5.19 -3.93
C ALA A 89 -5.13 -5.03 -5.47
N ASP A 90 -5.45 -6.12 -6.17
CA ASP A 90 -5.73 -6.19 -7.61
C ASP A 90 -7.22 -5.98 -7.95
N ASP A 91 -8.06 -5.64 -6.97
CA ASP A 91 -9.44 -5.22 -7.27
C ASP A 91 -9.41 -3.87 -8.01
N PRO A 92 -10.10 -3.72 -9.16
CA PRO A 92 -10.08 -2.48 -9.93
C PRO A 92 -10.50 -1.24 -9.14
N ARG A 93 -11.31 -1.40 -8.09
CA ARG A 93 -11.71 -0.31 -7.20
C ARG A 93 -10.57 0.12 -6.28
N ILE A 94 -9.74 -0.81 -5.83
CA ILE A 94 -8.54 -0.53 -5.05
C ILE A 94 -7.48 0.12 -5.93
N GLU A 95 -7.21 -0.42 -7.12
CA GLU A 95 -6.29 0.18 -8.09
C GLU A 95 -6.71 1.61 -8.44
N GLY A 96 -8.00 1.83 -8.73
CA GLY A 96 -8.56 3.15 -8.99
C GLY A 96 -8.41 4.11 -7.81
N THR A 97 -8.61 3.63 -6.58
CA THR A 97 -8.46 4.41 -5.36
C THR A 97 -7.00 4.83 -5.15
N VAL A 98 -6.05 3.90 -5.25
CA VAL A 98 -4.60 4.18 -5.14
C VAL A 98 -4.19 5.22 -6.18
N ALA A 99 -4.57 5.01 -7.45
CA ALA A 99 -4.26 5.94 -8.53
C ALA A 99 -4.85 7.33 -8.28
N THR A 100 -6.04 7.42 -7.69
CA THR A 100 -6.69 8.71 -7.39
C THR A 100 -6.03 9.43 -6.22
N ILE A 101 -5.55 8.69 -5.22
CA ILE A 101 -4.73 9.22 -4.12
C ILE A 101 -3.38 9.72 -4.64
N GLU A 102 -2.71 8.98 -5.52
CA GLU A 102 -1.46 9.41 -6.17
C GLU A 102 -1.64 10.76 -6.88
N ARG A 103 -2.75 10.96 -7.60
CA ARG A 103 -3.01 12.23 -8.31
C ARG A 103 -3.41 13.38 -7.39
N SER A 104 -4.13 13.09 -6.31
CA SER A 104 -4.85 14.12 -5.54
C SER A 104 -4.18 14.49 -4.21
N LEU A 105 -3.50 13.51 -3.57
CA LEU A 105 -2.97 13.64 -2.22
C LEU A 105 -1.45 13.51 -2.15
N LEU A 106 -0.78 12.97 -3.18
CA LEU A 106 0.68 12.96 -3.24
C LEU A 106 1.21 14.35 -3.62
N LYS A 107 1.85 15.03 -2.67
CA LYS A 107 2.44 16.36 -2.83
C LYS A 107 3.90 16.30 -2.44
N ASP A 108 4.79 16.77 -3.32
CA ASP A 108 6.25 16.77 -3.11
C ASP A 108 6.83 15.39 -2.72
N GLY A 109 6.18 14.32 -3.19
CA GLY A 109 6.56 12.93 -2.91
C GLY A 109 6.10 12.37 -1.56
N PHE A 110 5.22 13.07 -0.84
CA PHE A 110 4.60 12.59 0.39
C PHE A 110 3.08 12.67 0.31
N VAL A 111 2.39 11.77 0.99
CA VAL A 111 0.93 11.67 0.97
C VAL A 111 0.34 12.57 2.06
N ALA A 112 -0.41 13.59 1.66
CA ALA A 112 -1.28 14.33 2.56
C ALA A 112 -2.47 13.47 2.98
N ARG A 113 -3.00 13.69 4.19
CA ARG A 113 -4.14 12.91 4.68
C ARG A 113 -5.43 13.18 3.89
N TYR A 114 -5.73 14.45 3.66
CA TYR A 114 -6.80 14.92 2.79
C TYR A 114 -6.39 16.28 2.21
N ASN A 115 -7.19 16.84 1.30
CA ASN A 115 -6.91 18.16 0.76
C ASN A 115 -7.40 19.23 1.75
N THR A 116 -6.47 19.96 2.38
CA THR A 116 -6.76 21.04 3.36
C THR A 116 -7.52 22.22 2.78
N GLY A 117 -7.53 22.38 1.45
CA GLY A 117 -8.35 23.39 0.75
C GLY A 117 -9.87 23.16 0.90
N SER A 118 -10.29 21.96 1.27
CA SER A 118 -11.64 21.69 1.79
C SER A 118 -11.55 21.61 3.32
N THR A 119 -12.02 22.64 4.02
CA THR A 119 -12.10 22.70 5.47
C THR A 119 -12.90 21.52 6.04
N VAL A 120 -12.21 20.46 6.47
CA VAL A 120 -12.82 19.31 7.16
C VAL A 120 -12.53 19.34 8.67
N ASP A 121 -11.40 19.89 9.09
CA ASP A 121 -10.94 19.95 10.49
C ASP A 121 -11.12 21.32 11.18
N GLY A 122 -11.33 22.39 10.40
CA GLY A 122 -11.52 23.74 10.93
C GLY A 122 -10.25 24.36 11.53
N LEU A 123 -9.06 23.84 11.22
CA LEU A 123 -7.79 24.40 11.67
C LEU A 123 -7.18 25.33 10.61
N PRO A 124 -6.69 26.53 10.99
CA PRO A 124 -6.01 27.41 10.06
C PRO A 124 -4.57 26.93 9.79
N GLY A 125 -4.23 26.71 8.52
CA GLY A 125 -2.88 26.38 8.07
C GLY A 125 -2.86 25.30 6.99
N ASP A 126 -1.68 25.10 6.38
CA ASP A 126 -1.41 23.92 5.56
C ASP A 126 -0.87 22.82 6.48
N GLU A 127 -1.60 21.70 6.58
CA GLU A 127 -1.17 20.49 7.30
C GLU A 127 0.06 19.87 6.61
N GLY A 128 0.98 19.32 7.40
CA GLY A 128 2.12 18.58 6.84
C GLY A 128 1.66 17.26 6.22
N ALA A 129 2.53 16.64 5.42
CA ALA A 129 2.24 15.32 4.88
C ALA A 129 2.35 14.26 5.99
N PHE A 130 1.29 13.47 6.19
CA PHE A 130 1.27 12.40 7.18
C PHE A 130 2.20 11.25 6.75
N LEU A 131 3.26 11.01 7.53
CA LEU A 131 4.30 10.05 7.15
C LEU A 131 3.74 8.62 7.10
N ALA A 132 2.85 8.26 8.01
CA ALA A 132 2.17 6.96 8.01
C ALA A 132 1.39 6.70 6.71
N CYS A 133 0.72 7.73 6.16
CA CYS A 133 -0.03 7.61 4.91
C CYS A 133 0.88 7.30 3.72
N SER A 134 2.08 7.87 3.72
CA SER A 134 3.10 7.61 2.69
C SER A 134 3.64 6.17 2.78
N PHE A 135 3.83 5.65 3.99
CA PHE A 135 4.17 4.22 4.18
C PHE A 135 3.03 3.30 3.71
N TRP A 136 1.77 3.63 3.98
CA TRP A 136 0.64 2.83 3.48
C TRP A 136 0.57 2.82 1.96
N LEU A 137 0.93 3.93 1.29
CA LEU A 137 1.03 3.95 -0.17
C LEU A 137 2.15 3.04 -0.67
N ALA A 138 3.32 3.06 -0.02
CA ALA A 138 4.40 2.12 -0.33
C ALA A 138 3.95 0.65 -0.13
N ASP A 139 3.19 0.34 0.92
CA ASP A 139 2.63 -1.00 1.11
C ASP A 139 1.63 -1.38 0.01
N ASN A 140 0.81 -0.45 -0.46
CA ASN A 140 -0.09 -0.68 -1.60
C ASN A 140 0.70 -0.97 -2.89
N TYR A 141 1.78 -0.23 -3.14
CA TYR A 141 2.68 -0.51 -4.26
C TYR A 141 3.27 -1.92 -4.17
N ILE A 142 3.69 -2.37 -2.98
CA ILE A 142 4.19 -3.75 -2.78
C ILE A 142 3.10 -4.76 -3.13
N LEU A 143 1.88 -4.57 -2.60
CA LEU A 143 0.77 -5.49 -2.87
C LEU A 143 0.36 -5.53 -4.35
N GLN A 144 0.57 -4.44 -5.09
CA GLN A 144 0.31 -4.32 -6.53
C GLN A 144 1.53 -4.71 -7.39
N GLY A 145 2.62 -5.19 -6.80
CA GLY A 145 3.84 -5.57 -7.52
C GLY A 145 4.69 -4.39 -8.04
N ARG A 146 4.35 -3.15 -7.68
CA ARG A 146 5.08 -1.91 -8.00
C ARG A 146 6.27 -1.70 -7.05
N HIS A 147 7.17 -2.68 -6.99
CA HIS A 147 8.21 -2.73 -5.97
C HIS A 147 9.22 -1.58 -6.06
N ASP A 148 9.56 -1.11 -7.26
CA ASP A 148 10.49 0.01 -7.45
C ASP A 148 9.90 1.32 -6.93
N ASP A 149 8.60 1.57 -7.18
CA ASP A 149 7.88 2.71 -6.63
C ASP A 149 7.83 2.65 -5.09
N ALA A 150 7.57 1.45 -4.54
CA ALA A 150 7.57 1.22 -3.10
C ALA A 150 8.94 1.52 -2.48
N ARG A 151 10.02 1.07 -3.12
CA ARG A 151 11.39 1.32 -2.67
C ARG A 151 11.73 2.80 -2.71
N ALA A 152 11.42 3.47 -3.82
CA ALA A 152 11.71 4.89 -3.98
C ALA A 152 10.98 5.75 -2.93
N LEU A 153 9.70 5.43 -2.66
CA LEU A 153 8.94 6.11 -1.61
C LEU A 153 9.46 5.79 -0.21
N PHE A 154 9.81 4.53 0.06
CA PHE A 154 10.38 4.12 1.33
C PHE A 154 11.72 4.82 1.62
N ASP A 155 12.64 4.87 0.65
CA ASP A 155 13.93 5.54 0.81
C ASP A 155 13.78 7.05 1.03
N ARG A 156 12.81 7.67 0.34
CA ARG A 156 12.43 9.08 0.59
C ARG A 156 11.96 9.29 2.03
N LEU A 157 11.12 8.40 2.56
CA LEU A 157 10.65 8.46 3.96
C LEU A 157 11.78 8.24 4.96
N LEU A 158 12.75 7.38 4.63
CA LEU A 158 13.93 7.18 5.46
C LEU A 158 14.86 8.41 5.49
N ALA A 159 14.86 9.23 4.43
CA ALA A 159 15.71 10.41 4.32
C ALA A 159 15.25 11.58 5.21
N VAL A 160 14.00 11.57 5.69
CA VAL A 160 13.47 12.65 6.57
C VAL A 160 13.59 12.35 8.06
N ARG A 161 14.12 11.18 8.43
CA ARG A 161 14.44 10.83 9.82
C ARG A 161 15.49 11.79 10.39
N ASN A 162 15.46 11.98 11.71
CA ASN A 162 16.55 12.67 12.38
C ASN A 162 17.80 11.78 12.52
N ASP A 163 18.84 12.32 13.17
CA ASP A 163 20.14 11.69 13.43
C ASP A 163 20.06 10.37 14.21
N VAL A 164 19.02 10.20 15.03
CA VAL A 164 18.76 8.96 15.78
C VAL A 164 17.68 8.07 15.12
N GLY A 165 17.27 8.38 13.89
CA GLY A 165 16.34 7.56 13.11
C GLY A 165 14.86 7.76 13.41
N LEU A 166 14.49 8.81 14.16
CA LEU A 166 13.11 9.08 14.58
C LEU A 166 12.32 9.90 13.56
N LEU A 167 11.01 9.61 13.51
CA LEU A 167 10.00 10.30 12.72
C LEU A 167 8.92 10.94 13.59
N ALA A 168 8.45 12.11 13.17
CA ALA A 168 7.25 12.75 13.67
C ALA A 168 6.01 12.19 12.98
N GLU A 169 4.86 12.74 13.32
CA GLU A 169 3.59 12.46 12.68
C GLU A 169 3.57 12.95 11.22
N GLU A 170 4.08 14.16 11.02
CA GLU A 170 4.01 14.87 9.76
C GLU A 170 5.40 15.34 9.32
N TYR A 171 5.52 15.58 8.02
CA TYR A 171 6.66 16.27 7.43
C TYR A 171 6.16 17.42 6.56
N ASP A 172 6.71 18.60 6.79
CA ASP A 172 6.47 19.78 5.96
C ASP A 172 7.52 19.79 4.84
N PRO A 173 7.15 19.48 3.58
CA PRO A 173 8.11 19.45 2.47
C PRO A 173 8.57 20.84 2.05
N GLY A 174 7.78 21.89 2.30
CA GLY A 174 8.12 23.27 1.96
C GLY A 174 9.20 23.83 2.88
N ALA A 175 9.00 23.70 4.20
CA ALA A 175 9.99 24.10 5.20
C ALA A 175 11.07 23.03 5.47
N ARG A 176 10.89 21.83 4.90
CA ARG A 176 11.79 20.67 5.02
C ARG A 176 12.05 20.25 6.47
N ARG A 177 11.00 20.19 7.30
CA ARG A 177 11.09 19.87 8.73
C ARG A 177 10.03 18.87 9.17
N GLN A 178 10.34 18.12 10.21
CA GLN A 178 9.34 17.30 10.90
C GLN A 178 8.40 18.20 11.72
N VAL A 179 7.10 17.90 11.70
CA VAL A 179 6.05 18.65 12.41
C VAL A 179 5.05 17.70 13.07
N GLY A 180 4.23 18.22 13.98
CA GLY A 180 3.28 17.41 14.75
C GLY A 180 3.95 16.63 15.88
N ASN A 181 3.29 15.54 16.30
CA ASN A 181 3.76 14.72 17.43
C ASN A 181 5.14 14.11 17.15
N PHE A 182 6.05 14.18 18.14
CA PHE A 182 7.41 13.65 18.00
C PHE A 182 7.93 13.01 19.31
N PRO A 183 8.50 11.78 19.25
CA PRO A 183 8.44 10.84 18.13
C PRO A 183 7.03 10.24 18.00
N GLN A 184 6.57 10.01 16.78
CA GLN A 184 5.21 9.46 16.55
C GLN A 184 5.24 7.94 16.40
N ALA A 185 4.62 7.23 17.34
CA ALA A 185 4.59 5.77 17.34
C ALA A 185 3.98 5.19 16.05
N PHE A 186 2.89 5.77 15.53
CA PHE A 186 2.25 5.30 14.30
C PHE A 186 3.15 5.39 13.06
N SER A 187 3.91 6.48 12.90
CA SER A 187 4.89 6.61 11.82
C SER A 187 5.95 5.51 11.88
N HIS A 188 6.39 5.13 13.09
CA HIS A 188 7.37 4.06 13.27
C HIS A 188 6.79 2.67 13.05
N VAL A 189 5.55 2.41 13.49
CA VAL A 189 4.86 1.15 13.19
C VAL A 189 4.69 0.97 11.68
N ALA A 190 4.29 2.03 10.97
CA ALA A 190 4.19 2.01 9.52
C ALA A 190 5.56 1.74 8.85
N LEU A 191 6.63 2.43 9.31
CA LEU A 191 8.00 2.17 8.84
C LEU A 191 8.41 0.70 8.98
N ILE A 192 8.20 0.11 10.16
CA ILE A 192 8.57 -1.28 10.45
C ILE A 192 7.79 -2.24 9.56
N ASN A 193 6.49 -2.02 9.41
CA ASN A 193 5.63 -2.85 8.56
C ASN A 193 6.06 -2.80 7.09
N THR A 194 6.29 -1.59 6.55
CA THR A 194 6.73 -1.44 5.15
C THR A 194 8.11 -2.04 4.91
N ALA A 195 9.05 -1.85 5.85
CA ALA A 195 10.35 -2.50 5.78
C ALA A 195 10.22 -4.02 5.74
N HIS A 196 9.36 -4.59 6.59
CA HIS A 196 9.08 -6.03 6.61
C HIS A 196 8.47 -6.50 5.28
N ASN A 197 7.50 -5.78 4.73
CA ASN A 197 6.85 -6.12 3.47
C ASN A 197 7.83 -6.11 2.29
N LEU A 198 8.71 -5.10 2.21
CA LEU A 198 9.77 -5.02 1.20
C LEU A 198 10.75 -6.21 1.30
N THR A 199 11.10 -6.66 2.50
CA THR A 199 11.96 -7.85 2.68
C THR A 199 11.27 -9.17 2.36
N ARG A 200 9.94 -9.22 2.32
CA ARG A 200 9.20 -10.43 1.88
C ARG A 200 9.02 -10.46 0.37
N ALA A 201 8.95 -9.29 -0.28
CA ALA A 201 9.03 -9.17 -1.73
C ALA A 201 10.40 -9.61 -2.26
N TYR A 202 11.48 -9.35 -1.50
CA TYR A 202 12.86 -9.71 -1.83
C TYR A 202 13.50 -10.52 -0.71
N GLY A 203 13.63 -11.83 -0.90
CA GLY A 203 14.30 -12.70 0.05
C GLY A 203 15.79 -12.35 0.23
N PRO A 204 16.42 -12.72 1.37
CA PRO A 204 17.82 -12.41 1.67
C PRO A 204 18.82 -12.87 0.61
N ALA A 205 18.46 -13.90 -0.19
CA ALA A 205 19.27 -14.41 -1.28
C ALA A 205 19.30 -13.46 -2.50
N GLN A 206 18.17 -12.82 -2.84
CA GLN A 206 18.09 -11.86 -3.95
C GLN A 206 18.83 -10.56 -3.63
N HIS A 207 18.71 -10.05 -2.40
CA HIS A 207 19.45 -8.88 -1.93
C HIS A 207 20.98 -9.07 -2.04
N ARG A 208 21.49 -10.28 -1.75
CA ARG A 208 22.93 -10.58 -1.86
C ARG A 208 23.41 -10.82 -3.29
N ALA A 209 22.50 -11.10 -4.23
CA ALA A 209 22.85 -11.29 -5.63
C ALA A 209 23.09 -9.93 -6.31
N GLU A 210 22.23 -8.95 -6.05
CA GLU A 210 22.32 -7.60 -6.64
C GLU A 210 23.51 -6.79 -6.11
N SER A 211 23.88 -6.95 -4.83
CA SER A 211 25.05 -6.24 -4.25
C SER A 211 26.40 -6.68 -4.82
N LYS A 212 26.47 -7.79 -5.56
CA LYS A 212 27.68 -8.22 -6.28
C LYS A 212 27.83 -7.59 -7.66
N GLU A 213 26.74 -7.16 -8.32
CA GLU A 213 26.81 -6.57 -9.65
C GLU A 213 27.42 -5.16 -9.63
N THR A 214 27.26 -4.41 -8.54
CA THR A 214 27.84 -3.05 -8.39
C THR A 214 29.36 -3.04 -8.19
N ILE A 215 29.97 -4.16 -7.77
CA ILE A 215 31.43 -4.23 -7.50
C ILE A 215 32.21 -4.77 -8.71
N GLY A 216 31.54 -5.36 -9.72
CA GLY A 216 32.19 -6.06 -10.82
C GLY A 216 32.60 -5.23 -12.05
N HIS A 217 32.27 -3.93 -12.12
CA HIS A 217 32.36 -3.16 -13.37
C HIS A 217 33.46 -2.08 -13.44
N ASN A 218 34.53 -2.20 -12.66
CA ASN A 218 35.64 -1.22 -12.70
C ASN A 218 37.04 -1.85 -12.71
N ILE A 219 37.23 -2.89 -13.51
CA ILE A 219 38.54 -3.35 -13.95
C ILE A 219 38.45 -3.80 -15.40
N ASP A 220 38.56 -2.84 -16.32
CA ASP A 220 39.09 -3.13 -17.64
C ASP A 220 40.05 -2.01 -18.09
N ALA A 221 40.92 -2.40 -19.01
CA ALA A 221 41.89 -1.62 -19.79
C ALA A 221 43.32 -1.51 -19.20
N GLY A 222 44.13 -2.51 -19.52
CA GLY A 222 45.59 -2.46 -19.56
C GLY A 222 46.11 -3.13 -20.84
N GLU A 223 46.05 -2.38 -21.93
CA GLU A 223 46.48 -2.67 -23.31
C GLU A 223 47.96 -3.11 -23.41
N GLN A 224 48.28 -4.10 -24.27
CA GLN A 224 49.63 -4.27 -24.82
C GLN A 224 49.55 -4.67 -26.30
N PRO A 225 50.20 -3.93 -27.23
CA PRO A 225 50.34 -4.36 -28.62
C PRO A 225 51.70 -5.00 -28.90
N ALA A 226 51.67 -5.93 -29.86
CA ALA A 226 52.72 -6.52 -30.72
C ALA A 226 54.12 -6.83 -30.14
#